data_AF-A0A5M6D1P8-F1
#
_entry.id   AF-A0A5M6D1P8-F1
#
_cell.length_a   1.000
_cell.length_b   1.000
_cell.length_c   1.000
_cell.angle_alpha   90.00
_cell.angle_beta   90.00
_cell.angle_gamma   90.00
#
_symmetry.space_group_name_H-M   'P 1'
#
loop_
_entity.id
_entity.type
_entity.pdbx_description
1 polymer ?
#
loop_
_entity_poly.entity_id
_entity_poly.type
_entity_poly.pdbx_seq_one_letter_code
_entity_poly.pdbx_strand_id
1 'polypeptide(L)'
;MQSSEIDPIPPQQGDRPRRRIGARFVTVFFFVSVAALLALLIASYRTRNDLDRRIEVVATKLANLEDADRQRQAAREQASDDEDLLWKMLSICRTVDDIPDFKTDRIIFAQRNSDEVLFYVPPGEHKLTIRTEWKSPAKDASKNTEDATAKDADGQKGDDQTNDSEPEPLEGQRVWTIDLIPASGYIFSLTGDDYKATPIGWELQSNAPDVQPREEKLPLETFQSRGASWSTNSRAAYPNEISSMTIRRHLSSEAMQPADFQLARWTKRGTVGDVPVEIDFEFTIQSAGPPVIRASEIMGVASIYRSDRYGMDRPERYGDYLGNGTFELVVDGETAESTDE
;
A
#
# COMPACT_ATOMS: atom_id res chain seq x y z
N MET A 1 57.35 -67.89 98.30
CA MET A 1 58.29 -68.04 97.17
C MET A 1 57.86 -67.09 96.06
N GLN A 2 58.85 -66.48 95.43
CA GLN A 2 58.86 -65.51 94.32
C GLN A 2 57.68 -65.58 93.33
N SER A 3 57.18 -64.43 92.87
CA SER A 3 57.65 -63.81 91.61
C SER A 3 56.94 -62.49 91.29
N SER A 4 57.75 -61.58 90.76
CA SER A 4 57.49 -60.31 90.08
C SER A 4 56.56 -60.40 88.86
N GLU A 5 55.78 -59.35 88.55
CA GLU A 5 55.68 -58.76 87.19
C GLU A 5 54.86 -57.45 87.11
N ILE A 6 55.57 -56.36 86.81
CA ILE A 6 55.34 -55.19 85.90
C ILE A 6 53.89 -54.68 85.58
N ASP A 7 53.76 -53.34 85.64
CA ASP A 7 52.62 -52.43 85.38
C ASP A 7 51.90 -52.56 84.01
N PRO A 8 50.65 -52.03 83.88
CA PRO A 8 50.51 -50.69 83.28
C PRO A 8 49.40 -49.78 83.84
N ILE A 9 49.76 -48.50 83.98
CA ILE A 9 49.02 -47.25 83.71
C ILE A 9 47.48 -47.28 83.80
N PRO A 10 46.85 -46.56 84.75
CA PRO A 10 45.40 -46.41 84.81
C PRO A 10 44.87 -45.49 83.68
N PRO A 11 43.77 -45.85 83.01
CA PRO A 11 43.14 -44.99 82.02
C PRO A 11 42.34 -43.87 82.73
N GLN A 12 42.75 -42.62 82.55
CA GLN A 12 41.83 -41.49 82.77
C GLN A 12 40.93 -41.33 81.54
N GLN A 13 39.83 -42.08 81.51
CA GLN A 13 38.68 -41.72 80.69
C GLN A 13 37.84 -40.69 81.45
N GLY A 14 37.92 -39.44 81.00
CA GLY A 14 37.09 -38.35 81.49
C GLY A 14 35.61 -38.65 81.26
N ASP A 15 34.88 -38.73 82.36
CA ASP A 15 33.44 -38.92 82.40
C ASP A 15 32.77 -37.63 81.88
N ARG A 16 32.47 -37.60 80.57
CA ARG A 16 31.77 -36.47 79.94
C ARG A 16 30.31 -36.47 80.42
N PRO A 17 29.80 -35.35 80.96
CA PRO A 17 28.40 -35.27 81.35
C PRO A 17 27.50 -35.34 80.10
N ARG A 18 26.89 -36.50 79.86
CA ARG A 18 25.70 -36.63 79.01
C ARG A 18 24.54 -35.89 79.70
N ARG A 19 24.42 -34.57 79.49
CA ARG A 19 23.30 -33.76 80.01
C ARG A 19 22.68 -32.87 78.94
N ARG A 20 21.46 -33.26 78.52
CA ARG A 20 20.33 -32.42 78.07
C ARG A 20 20.50 -31.47 76.85
N ILE A 21 21.31 -31.81 75.85
CA ILE A 21 21.35 -31.02 74.59
C ILE A 21 20.23 -31.44 73.59
N GLY A 22 19.76 -32.70 73.64
CA GLY A 22 18.80 -33.23 72.66
C GLY A 22 17.40 -32.58 72.67
N ALA A 23 16.79 -32.35 73.84
CA ALA A 23 15.41 -31.86 73.92
C ALA A 23 15.25 -30.38 73.48
N ARG A 24 16.27 -29.55 73.72
CA ARG A 24 16.29 -28.14 73.28
C ARG A 24 16.55 -28.02 71.77
N PHE A 25 17.36 -28.92 71.21
CA PHE A 25 17.63 -28.93 69.77
C PHE A 25 16.38 -29.34 68.96
N VAL A 26 15.65 -30.36 69.40
CA VAL A 26 14.44 -30.84 68.73
C VAL A 26 13.33 -29.78 68.74
N THR A 27 13.14 -29.07 69.86
CA THR A 27 12.15 -27.99 69.95
C THR A 27 12.49 -26.80 69.06
N VAL A 28 13.75 -26.36 69.06
CA VAL A 28 14.21 -25.30 68.14
C VAL A 28 14.05 -25.71 66.68
N PHE A 29 14.44 -26.94 66.32
CA PHE A 29 14.29 -27.45 64.96
C PHE A 29 12.81 -27.49 64.53
N PHE A 30 11.91 -27.96 65.40
CA PHE A 30 10.47 -27.97 65.14
C PHE A 30 9.93 -26.56 64.85
N PHE A 31 10.25 -25.57 65.68
CA PHE A 31 9.80 -24.19 65.44
C PHE A 31 10.39 -23.59 64.16
N VAL A 32 11.65 -23.88 63.84
CA VAL A 32 12.28 -23.45 62.58
C VAL A 32 11.60 -24.10 61.38
N SER A 33 11.31 -25.40 61.42
CA SER A 33 10.58 -26.09 60.35
C SER A 33 9.17 -25.55 60.17
N VAL A 34 8.44 -25.29 61.26
CA VAL A 34 7.10 -24.70 61.20
C VAL A 34 7.15 -23.28 60.63
N ALA A 35 8.12 -22.45 61.06
CA ALA A 35 8.29 -21.10 60.52
C ALA A 35 8.65 -21.11 59.03
N ALA A 36 9.52 -22.02 58.59
CA ALA A 36 9.85 -22.20 57.17
C ALA A 36 8.63 -22.64 56.35
N LEU A 37 7.81 -23.56 56.88
CA LEU A 37 6.60 -24.03 56.22
C LEU A 37 5.54 -22.92 56.12
N LEU A 38 5.36 -22.13 57.19
CA LEU A 38 4.50 -20.94 57.16
C LEU A 38 4.99 -19.89 56.16
N ALA A 39 6.30 -19.63 56.10
CA ALA A 39 6.88 -18.70 55.13
C ALA A 39 6.64 -19.18 53.69
N LEU A 40 6.79 -20.49 53.41
CA LEU A 40 6.50 -21.08 52.11
C LEU A 40 5.00 -20.98 51.77
N LEU A 41 4.09 -21.21 52.72
CA LEU A 41 2.66 -21.07 52.50
C LEU A 41 2.27 -19.61 52.21
N ILE A 42 2.82 -18.65 52.96
CA ILE A 42 2.58 -17.21 52.72
C ILE A 42 3.14 -16.80 51.36
N ALA A 43 4.36 -17.25 51.00
CA ALA A 43 4.95 -16.99 49.70
C ALA A 43 4.09 -17.58 48.57
N SER A 44 3.63 -18.84 48.73
CA SER A 44 2.76 -19.50 47.76
C SER A 44 1.40 -18.82 47.62
N TYR A 45 0.82 -18.32 48.71
CA TYR A 45 -0.42 -17.56 48.66
C TYR A 45 -0.23 -16.21 47.96
N ARG A 46 0.88 -15.51 48.23
CA ARG A 46 1.21 -14.26 47.54
C ARG A 46 1.45 -14.45 46.05
N THR A 47 2.14 -15.52 45.65
CA THR A 47 2.38 -15.80 44.23
C THR A 47 1.09 -16.18 43.51
N ARG A 48 0.17 -16.92 44.14
CA ARG A 48 -1.16 -17.18 43.57
C ARG A 48 -1.95 -15.90 43.35
N ASN A 49 -2.06 -15.04 44.36
CA ASN A 49 -2.77 -13.77 44.22
C ASN A 49 -2.14 -12.84 43.16
N ASP A 50 -0.80 -12.85 43.03
CA ASP A 50 -0.12 -12.08 41.97
C ASP A 50 -0.44 -12.64 40.57
N LEU A 51 -0.45 -13.98 40.42
CA LEU A 51 -0.82 -14.63 39.17
C LEU A 51 -2.28 -14.36 38.79
N ASP A 52 -3.21 -14.46 39.74
CA ASP A 52 -4.63 -14.20 39.51
C ASP A 52 -4.86 -12.75 39.02
N ARG A 53 -4.17 -11.77 39.63
CA ARG A 53 -4.20 -10.38 39.15
C ARG A 53 -3.62 -10.21 37.76
N ARG A 54 -2.51 -10.90 37.44
CA ARG A 54 -1.93 -10.84 36.09
C ARG A 54 -2.87 -11.46 35.06
N ILE A 55 -3.54 -12.57 35.39
CA ILE A 55 -4.54 -13.21 34.53
C ILE A 55 -5.70 -12.24 34.26
N GLU A 56 -6.22 -11.57 35.30
CA GLU A 56 -7.28 -10.57 35.16
C GLU A 56 -6.87 -9.39 34.26
N VAL A 57 -5.65 -8.87 34.45
CA VAL A 57 -5.11 -7.78 33.61
C VAL A 57 -4.95 -8.23 32.16
N VAL A 58 -4.44 -9.44 31.92
CA VAL A 58 -4.27 -9.99 30.57
C VAL A 58 -5.62 -10.25 29.91
N ALA A 59 -6.59 -10.81 30.64
CA ALA A 59 -7.94 -11.06 30.16
C ALA A 59 -8.64 -9.74 29.77
N THR A 60 -8.50 -8.71 30.60
CA THR A 60 -9.05 -7.37 30.30
C THR A 60 -8.39 -6.75 29.06
N LYS A 61 -7.07 -6.87 28.94
CA LYS A 61 -6.35 -6.39 27.75
C LYS A 61 -6.78 -7.13 26.48
N LEU A 62 -6.98 -8.44 26.57
CA LEU A 62 -7.43 -9.26 25.45
C LEU A 62 -8.86 -8.88 25.02
N ALA A 63 -9.79 -8.73 25.96
CA ALA A 63 -11.15 -8.27 25.68
C ALA A 63 -11.16 -6.88 25.02
N ASN A 64 -10.37 -5.93 25.53
CA ASN A 64 -10.26 -4.59 24.94
C ASN A 64 -9.68 -4.63 23.51
N LEU A 65 -8.71 -5.52 23.24
CA LEU A 65 -8.14 -5.69 21.90
C LEU A 65 -9.15 -6.32 20.94
N GLU A 66 -9.91 -7.33 21.37
CA GLU A 66 -10.96 -7.95 20.56
C GLU A 66 -12.09 -6.98 20.24
N ASP A 67 -12.49 -6.14 21.20
CA ASP A 67 -13.49 -5.10 20.97
C ASP A 67 -12.97 -4.03 20.00
N ALA A 68 -11.70 -3.59 20.14
CA ALA A 68 -11.08 -2.66 19.21
C ALA A 68 -10.94 -3.24 17.80
N ASP A 69 -10.61 -4.53 17.68
CA ASP A 69 -10.52 -5.22 16.39
C ASP A 69 -11.88 -5.34 15.71
N ARG A 70 -12.93 -5.70 16.48
CA ARG A 70 -14.32 -5.70 15.99
C ARG A 70 -14.77 -4.32 15.51
N GLN A 71 -14.45 -3.26 16.24
CA GLN A 71 -14.76 -1.89 15.83
C GLN A 71 -14.03 -1.51 14.54
N ARG A 72 -12.75 -1.88 14.40
CA ARG A 72 -11.98 -1.64 13.17
C ARG A 72 -12.51 -2.42 11.99
N GLN A 73 -12.92 -3.67 12.19
CA GLN A 73 -13.50 -4.48 11.13
C GLN A 73 -14.83 -3.87 10.67
N ALA A 74 -15.70 -3.49 11.59
CA ALA A 74 -16.97 -2.83 11.26
C ALA A 74 -16.74 -1.50 10.50
N ALA A 75 -15.75 -0.70 10.92
CA ALA A 75 -15.40 0.54 10.22
C ALA A 75 -14.88 0.29 8.80
N ARG A 76 -14.09 -0.79 8.59
CA ARG A 76 -13.62 -1.19 7.26
C ARG A 76 -14.74 -1.68 6.36
N GLU A 77 -15.66 -2.47 6.91
CA GLU A 77 -16.84 -2.95 6.20
C GLU A 77 -17.71 -1.75 5.75
N GLN A 78 -17.96 -0.81 6.66
CA GLN A 78 -18.69 0.42 6.33
C GLN A 78 -17.97 1.25 5.26
N ALA A 79 -16.65 1.44 5.37
CA ALA A 79 -15.89 2.18 4.36
C ALA A 79 -15.94 1.49 2.98
N SER A 80 -15.91 0.15 2.95
CA SER A 80 -16.05 -0.62 1.72
C SER A 80 -17.46 -0.47 1.12
N ASP A 81 -18.50 -0.50 1.94
CA ASP A 81 -19.89 -0.32 1.51
C ASP A 81 -20.11 1.10 0.94
N ASP A 82 -19.50 2.11 1.57
CA ASP A 82 -19.54 3.50 1.11
C ASP A 82 -18.81 3.68 -0.23
N GLU A 83 -17.64 3.05 -0.40
CA GLU A 83 -16.92 3.03 -1.69
C GLU A 83 -17.77 2.35 -2.79
N ASP A 84 -18.38 1.20 -2.48
CA ASP A 84 -19.26 0.49 -3.42
C ASP A 84 -20.47 1.34 -3.83
N LEU A 85 -21.07 2.07 -2.87
CA LEU A 85 -22.15 2.99 -3.15
C LEU A 85 -21.69 4.13 -4.06
N LEU A 86 -20.52 4.70 -3.79
CA LEU A 86 -19.93 5.76 -4.59
C LEU A 86 -19.66 5.29 -6.02
N TRP A 87 -19.12 4.08 -6.22
CA TRP A 87 -18.90 3.51 -7.55
C TRP A 87 -20.21 3.23 -8.29
N LYS A 88 -21.24 2.76 -7.58
CA LYS A 88 -22.58 2.59 -8.16
C LYS A 88 -23.17 3.93 -8.59
N MET A 89 -23.05 4.98 -7.78
CA MET A 89 -23.52 6.32 -8.15
C MET A 89 -22.81 6.84 -9.40
N LEU A 90 -21.49 6.73 -9.46
CA LEU A 90 -20.71 7.16 -10.62
C LEU A 90 -21.01 6.34 -11.88
N SER A 91 -21.30 5.05 -11.75
CA SER A 91 -21.68 4.20 -12.89
C SER A 91 -23.01 4.62 -13.55
N ILE A 92 -23.86 5.34 -12.83
CA ILE A 92 -25.17 5.81 -13.32
C ILE A 92 -25.06 7.18 -13.99
N CYS A 93 -24.01 7.95 -13.69
CA CYS A 93 -23.78 9.28 -14.27
C CYS A 93 -23.59 9.17 -15.79
N ARG A 94 -24.42 9.89 -16.56
CA ARG A 94 -24.39 9.86 -18.04
C ARG A 94 -23.78 11.11 -18.64
N THR A 95 -23.99 12.24 -17.99
CA THR A 95 -23.43 13.54 -18.36
C THR A 95 -22.60 14.08 -17.20
N VAL A 96 -21.81 15.11 -17.47
CA VAL A 96 -21.04 15.81 -16.44
C VAL A 96 -21.94 16.39 -15.34
N ASP A 97 -23.12 16.87 -15.72
CA ASP A 97 -24.10 17.45 -14.78
C ASP A 97 -24.65 16.44 -13.77
N ASP A 98 -24.58 15.14 -14.08
CA ASP A 98 -25.00 14.08 -13.17
C ASP A 98 -23.98 13.86 -12.03
N ILE A 99 -22.74 14.37 -12.17
CA ILE A 99 -21.69 14.17 -11.17
C ILE A 99 -22.00 15.03 -9.94
N PRO A 100 -22.23 14.42 -8.77
CA PRO A 100 -22.52 15.18 -7.56
C PRO A 100 -21.28 15.90 -7.06
N ASP A 101 -21.50 17.01 -6.36
CA ASP A 101 -20.48 17.58 -5.48
C ASP A 101 -20.30 16.66 -4.27
N PHE A 102 -19.21 15.90 -4.27
CA PHE A 102 -18.90 14.94 -3.22
C PHE A 102 -18.46 15.58 -1.90
N LYS A 103 -18.12 16.89 -1.89
CA LYS A 103 -17.60 17.60 -0.70
C LYS A 103 -16.50 16.84 0.04
N THR A 104 -15.67 16.14 -0.73
CA THR A 104 -14.53 15.37 -0.22
C THR A 104 -13.24 16.12 -0.50
N ASP A 105 -12.22 15.76 0.28
CA ASP A 105 -10.82 16.09 0.11
C ASP A 105 -10.07 15.11 -0.80
N ARG A 106 -10.75 14.09 -1.34
CA ARG A 106 -10.18 13.07 -2.22
C ARG A 106 -10.47 13.35 -3.69
N ILE A 107 -9.50 13.01 -4.53
CA ILE A 107 -9.76 12.76 -5.95
C ILE A 107 -10.53 11.46 -6.03
N ILE A 108 -11.69 11.51 -6.68
CA ILE A 108 -12.53 10.34 -6.94
C ILE A 108 -12.45 10.05 -8.44
N PHE A 109 -12.17 8.82 -8.81
CA PHE A 109 -12.04 8.39 -10.19
C PHE A 109 -12.79 7.08 -10.42
N ALA A 110 -13.55 7.01 -11.52
CA ALA A 110 -14.24 5.80 -11.94
C ALA A 110 -14.13 5.61 -13.46
N GLN A 111 -13.88 4.37 -13.87
CA GLN A 111 -14.00 3.99 -15.28
C GLN A 111 -15.46 3.79 -15.64
N ARG A 112 -15.92 4.44 -16.73
CA ARG A 112 -17.30 4.28 -17.22
C ARG A 112 -17.38 3.23 -18.32
N ASN A 113 -16.49 3.30 -19.30
CA ASN A 113 -16.41 2.35 -20.41
C ASN A 113 -14.96 2.20 -20.89
N SER A 114 -14.72 1.53 -22.01
CA SER A 114 -13.37 1.28 -22.54
C SER A 114 -12.60 2.55 -22.90
N ASP A 115 -13.28 3.67 -23.16
CA ASP A 115 -12.71 4.89 -23.73
C ASP A 115 -13.05 6.14 -22.92
N GLU A 116 -13.76 5.99 -21.80
CA GLU A 116 -14.28 7.08 -21.00
C GLU A 116 -14.03 6.85 -19.52
N VAL A 117 -13.57 7.92 -18.87
CA VAL A 117 -13.39 7.99 -17.42
C VAL A 117 -14.07 9.22 -16.86
N LEU A 118 -14.52 9.07 -15.63
CA LEU A 118 -15.18 10.11 -14.87
C LEU A 118 -14.38 10.36 -13.61
N PHE A 119 -14.12 11.63 -13.30
CA PHE A 119 -13.40 11.98 -12.10
C PHE A 119 -13.89 13.26 -11.48
N TYR A 120 -13.75 13.36 -10.16
CA TYR A 120 -14.00 14.56 -9.37
C TYR A 120 -12.69 14.98 -8.71
N VAL A 121 -12.39 16.28 -8.77
CA VAL A 121 -11.26 16.86 -8.04
C VAL A 121 -11.74 17.66 -6.84
N PRO A 122 -11.09 17.51 -5.67
CA PRO A 122 -11.45 18.22 -4.46
C PRO A 122 -11.09 19.71 -4.56
N PRO A 123 -11.37 20.51 -3.51
CA PRO A 123 -10.82 21.85 -3.39
C PRO A 123 -9.27 21.84 -3.42
N GLY A 124 -8.67 22.69 -4.24
CA GLY A 124 -7.21 22.77 -4.39
C GLY A 124 -6.79 23.26 -5.77
N GLU A 125 -5.50 23.44 -5.97
CA GLU A 125 -4.94 23.71 -7.29
C GLU A 125 -4.54 22.38 -7.94
N HIS A 126 -5.20 22.04 -9.04
CA HIS A 126 -4.99 20.79 -9.76
C HIS A 126 -4.75 21.06 -11.25
N LYS A 127 -3.87 20.27 -11.85
CA LYS A 127 -3.59 20.30 -13.29
C LYS A 127 -3.72 18.91 -13.88
N LEU A 128 -4.52 18.80 -14.92
CA LEU A 128 -4.58 17.59 -15.74
C LEU A 128 -3.49 17.67 -16.80
N THR A 129 -2.65 16.65 -16.86
CA THR A 129 -1.69 16.43 -17.94
C THR A 129 -2.16 15.26 -18.78
N ILE A 130 -2.25 15.52 -20.08
CA ILE A 130 -2.60 14.53 -21.11
C ILE A 130 -1.35 14.36 -21.96
N ARG A 131 -0.71 13.20 -21.86
CA ARG A 131 0.44 12.84 -22.69
C ARG A 131 -0.04 11.84 -23.73
N THR A 132 0.22 12.15 -25.00
CA THR A 132 -0.03 11.21 -26.08
C THR A 132 1.24 10.97 -26.87
N GLU A 133 1.53 9.70 -27.12
CA GLU A 133 2.68 9.25 -27.90
C GLU A 133 2.19 8.31 -28.99
N TRP A 134 2.71 8.43 -30.20
CA TRP A 134 2.43 7.50 -31.27
C TRP A 134 3.71 7.07 -31.95
N LYS A 135 3.76 5.79 -32.32
CA LYS A 135 4.92 5.18 -32.97
C LYS A 135 4.48 4.03 -33.86
N SER A 136 5.29 3.75 -34.88
CA SER A 136 5.16 2.49 -35.61
C SER A 136 5.68 1.35 -34.72
N PRO A 137 4.93 0.26 -34.51
CA PRO A 137 5.44 -0.87 -33.77
C PRO A 137 6.64 -1.44 -34.55
N ALA A 138 7.82 -1.42 -33.92
CA ALA A 138 9.04 -1.94 -34.54
C ALA A 138 8.80 -3.34 -35.11
N LYS A 139 9.30 -3.59 -36.34
CA LYS A 139 9.18 -4.89 -37.06
C LYS A 139 9.72 -6.10 -36.28
N ASP A 140 10.36 -5.90 -35.13
CA ASP A 140 10.99 -6.95 -34.32
C ASP A 140 9.99 -7.92 -33.65
N ALA A 141 8.69 -7.63 -33.63
CA ALA A 141 7.68 -8.57 -33.16
C ALA A 141 7.35 -9.70 -34.18
N SER A 142 7.78 -9.57 -35.45
CA SER A 142 7.46 -10.54 -36.50
C SER A 142 8.39 -11.76 -36.53
N LYS A 143 9.49 -11.80 -35.75
CA LYS A 143 10.46 -12.91 -35.82
C LYS A 143 10.09 -14.17 -35.03
N ASN A 144 8.98 -14.18 -34.30
CA ASN A 144 8.59 -15.34 -33.49
C ASN A 144 7.44 -16.18 -34.08
N THR A 145 7.13 -16.02 -35.38
CA THR A 145 6.09 -16.83 -36.04
C THR A 145 6.51 -17.35 -37.41
N GLU A 146 7.76 -17.77 -37.55
CA GLU A 146 8.21 -18.61 -38.69
C GLU A 146 8.72 -19.94 -38.15
N ASP A 147 7.83 -20.72 -37.55
CA ASP A 147 8.07 -22.15 -37.34
C ASP A 147 6.75 -22.91 -37.47
N ALA A 148 6.13 -22.80 -38.64
CA ALA A 148 5.09 -23.71 -39.07
C ALA A 148 5.07 -23.81 -40.60
N THR A 149 5.42 -25.01 -41.08
CA THR A 149 5.15 -25.56 -42.42
C THR A 149 5.93 -24.99 -43.63
N ALA A 150 7.14 -25.50 -43.84
CA ALA A 150 7.71 -25.66 -45.17
C ALA A 150 7.46 -27.08 -45.69
N LYS A 151 6.49 -27.24 -46.58
CA LYS A 151 6.42 -28.31 -47.58
C LYS A 151 6.15 -27.68 -48.95
N ASP A 152 7.09 -27.94 -49.86
CA ASP A 152 6.95 -28.06 -51.30
C ASP A 152 6.29 -26.91 -52.08
N ALA A 153 7.10 -26.12 -52.83
CA ALA A 153 6.96 -26.04 -54.29
C ALA A 153 8.04 -25.15 -54.93
N ASP A 154 8.70 -25.75 -55.92
CA ASP A 154 9.48 -25.12 -56.99
C ASP A 154 8.68 -24.03 -57.72
N GLY A 155 9.27 -22.87 -57.99
CA GLY A 155 8.62 -21.87 -58.84
C GLY A 155 9.19 -20.45 -58.81
N GLN A 156 10.19 -20.22 -59.66
CA GLN A 156 10.31 -19.01 -60.50
C GLN A 156 10.57 -17.66 -59.80
N LYS A 157 11.86 -17.29 -59.76
CA LYS A 157 12.34 -15.92 -59.48
C LYS A 157 11.87 -14.96 -60.57
N GLY A 158 10.90 -14.11 -60.23
CA GLY A 158 10.68 -12.81 -60.87
C GLY A 158 11.36 -11.74 -60.03
N ASP A 159 12.43 -11.16 -60.54
CA ASP A 159 13.00 -9.93 -60.01
C ASP A 159 12.02 -8.79 -60.31
N ASP A 160 11.14 -8.49 -59.36
CA ASP A 160 10.37 -7.24 -59.36
C ASP A 160 10.96 -6.35 -58.25
N GLN A 161 11.89 -5.49 -58.65
CA GLN A 161 12.35 -4.37 -57.84
C GLN A 161 11.21 -3.35 -57.74
N THR A 162 10.25 -3.61 -56.86
CA THR A 162 9.41 -2.53 -56.35
C THR A 162 10.28 -1.68 -55.44
N ASN A 163 10.38 -0.39 -55.79
CA ASN A 163 10.92 0.67 -54.95
C ASN A 163 10.14 0.69 -53.62
N ASP A 164 10.57 -0.11 -52.66
CA ASP A 164 10.20 0.01 -51.25
C ASP A 164 10.85 1.30 -50.74
N SER A 165 10.19 2.41 -51.02
CA SER A 165 10.40 3.65 -50.29
C SER A 165 9.98 3.35 -48.86
N GLU A 166 10.95 3.16 -47.99
CA GLU A 166 10.74 2.91 -46.57
C GLU A 166 9.79 4.01 -46.05
N PRO A 167 8.58 3.65 -45.56
CA PRO A 167 7.63 4.66 -45.10
C PRO A 167 8.30 5.45 -43.98
N GLU A 168 8.28 6.79 -44.09
CA GLU A 168 8.83 7.65 -43.03
C GLU A 168 8.17 7.26 -41.69
N PRO A 169 8.94 7.15 -40.60
CA PRO A 169 8.41 6.73 -39.32
C PRO A 169 7.38 7.75 -38.83
N LEU A 170 6.12 7.33 -38.78
CA LEU A 170 5.01 8.02 -38.12
C LEU A 170 5.21 7.97 -36.60
N GLU A 171 6.16 8.76 -36.12
CA GLU A 171 6.48 8.91 -34.70
C GLU A 171 6.23 10.34 -34.24
N GLY A 172 5.68 10.48 -33.03
CA GLY A 172 5.47 11.79 -32.44
C GLY A 172 4.89 11.73 -31.05
N GLN A 173 4.89 12.90 -30.41
CA GLN A 173 4.40 13.09 -29.06
C GLN A 173 3.70 14.44 -28.96
N ARG A 174 2.64 14.49 -28.15
CA ARG A 174 1.99 15.73 -27.78
C ARG A 174 1.60 15.69 -26.31
N VAL A 175 1.76 16.82 -25.63
CA VAL A 175 1.38 16.99 -24.23
C VAL A 175 0.48 18.20 -24.12
N TRP A 176 -0.64 18.04 -23.42
CA TRP A 176 -1.51 19.14 -23.03
C TRP A 176 -1.55 19.21 -21.51
N THR A 177 -1.57 20.44 -21.00
CA THR A 177 -1.80 20.71 -19.58
C THR A 177 -3.03 21.61 -19.46
N ILE A 178 -3.92 21.26 -18.54
CA ILE A 178 -5.21 21.91 -18.33
C ILE A 178 -5.34 22.20 -16.84
N ASP A 179 -5.51 23.46 -16.48
CA ASP A 179 -5.83 23.82 -15.11
C ASP A 179 -7.28 23.37 -14.82
N LEU A 180 -7.46 22.62 -13.74
CA LEU A 180 -8.76 22.11 -13.32
C LEU A 180 -9.38 23.07 -12.31
N ILE A 181 -10.68 23.33 -12.48
CA ILE A 181 -11.49 24.02 -11.48
C ILE A 181 -11.68 23.10 -10.27
N PRO A 182 -11.42 23.59 -9.04
CA PRO A 182 -11.60 22.83 -7.81
C PRO A 182 -13.06 22.43 -7.59
N ALA A 183 -13.26 21.38 -6.78
CA ALA A 183 -14.59 20.90 -6.36
C ALA A 183 -15.54 20.64 -7.54
N SER A 184 -15.01 20.10 -8.63
CA SER A 184 -15.74 19.92 -9.89
C SER A 184 -15.55 18.51 -10.44
N GLY A 185 -16.58 18.04 -11.14
CA GLY A 185 -16.63 16.78 -11.87
C GLY A 185 -16.24 16.96 -13.33
N TYR A 186 -15.62 15.93 -13.88
CA TYR A 186 -15.13 15.88 -15.25
C TYR A 186 -15.43 14.53 -15.88
N ILE A 187 -15.75 14.56 -17.17
CA ILE A 187 -15.77 13.39 -18.03
C ILE A 187 -14.69 13.56 -19.08
N PHE A 188 -13.81 12.57 -19.16
CA PHE A 188 -12.79 12.48 -20.18
C PHE A 188 -13.12 11.31 -21.11
N SER A 189 -13.15 11.56 -22.42
CA SER A 189 -13.43 10.55 -23.45
C SER A 189 -12.35 10.56 -24.52
N LEU A 190 -11.92 9.38 -24.97
CA LEU A 190 -11.19 9.26 -26.23
C LEU A 190 -12.16 9.43 -27.40
N THR A 191 -11.76 10.23 -28.40
CA THR A 191 -12.54 10.41 -29.63
C THR A 191 -11.95 9.57 -30.74
N GLY A 192 -12.82 8.96 -31.54
CA GLY A 192 -12.47 8.07 -32.64
C GLY A 192 -13.48 6.93 -32.77
N ASP A 193 -13.65 6.41 -33.99
CA ASP A 193 -14.47 5.23 -34.28
C ASP A 193 -13.57 3.99 -34.38
N ASP A 194 -13.87 2.95 -33.60
CA ASP A 194 -13.07 1.73 -33.61
C ASP A 194 -13.19 0.94 -34.92
N TYR A 195 -14.25 1.18 -35.71
CA TYR A 195 -14.53 0.45 -36.95
C TYR A 195 -14.23 1.24 -38.22
N LYS A 196 -14.04 2.56 -38.11
CA LYS A 196 -13.83 3.45 -39.26
C LYS A 196 -12.59 4.31 -39.09
N ALA A 197 -11.91 4.56 -40.21
CA ALA A 197 -10.82 5.52 -40.26
C ALA A 197 -11.35 6.92 -39.93
N THR A 198 -11.00 7.44 -38.75
CA THR A 198 -11.46 8.73 -38.23
C THR A 198 -10.32 9.46 -37.53
N PRO A 199 -10.37 10.80 -37.41
CA PRO A 199 -9.44 11.52 -36.56
C PRO A 199 -9.55 11.03 -35.12
N ILE A 200 -8.42 10.63 -34.54
CA ILE A 200 -8.34 10.19 -33.15
C ILE A 200 -7.91 11.36 -32.27
N GLY A 201 -8.44 11.43 -31.06
CA GLY A 201 -8.16 12.50 -30.13
C GLY A 201 -8.79 12.26 -28.78
N TRP A 202 -9.15 13.36 -28.12
CA TRP A 202 -9.81 13.32 -26.84
C TRP A 202 -10.74 14.50 -26.63
N GLU A 203 -11.68 14.32 -25.71
CA GLU A 203 -12.62 15.32 -25.24
C GLU A 203 -12.64 15.35 -23.71
N LEU A 204 -12.66 16.56 -23.15
CA LEU A 204 -12.84 16.81 -21.73
C LEU A 204 -14.05 17.73 -21.54
N GLN A 205 -15.00 17.28 -20.72
CA GLN A 205 -16.15 18.04 -20.28
C GLN A 205 -16.10 18.22 -18.76
N SER A 206 -16.72 19.29 -18.25
CA SER A 206 -16.83 19.55 -16.81
C SER A 206 -18.24 20.01 -16.44
N ASN A 207 -18.65 19.76 -15.20
CA ASN A 207 -19.87 20.33 -14.62
C ASN A 207 -19.69 21.76 -14.09
N ALA A 208 -18.45 22.29 -14.13
CA ALA A 208 -18.17 23.67 -13.79
C ALA A 208 -18.70 24.62 -14.88
N PRO A 209 -19.50 25.65 -14.55
CA PRO A 209 -20.17 26.50 -15.55
C PRO A 209 -19.21 27.34 -16.39
N ASP A 210 -18.01 27.63 -15.85
CA ASP A 210 -17.00 28.46 -16.50
C ASP A 210 -16.06 27.65 -17.40
N VAL A 211 -16.15 26.31 -17.39
CA VAL A 211 -15.29 25.43 -18.17
C VAL A 211 -16.01 25.03 -19.45
N GLN A 212 -15.51 25.50 -20.59
CA GLN A 212 -16.00 25.03 -21.88
C GLN A 212 -15.46 23.63 -22.19
N PRO A 213 -16.27 22.75 -22.81
CA PRO A 213 -15.78 21.49 -23.35
C PRO A 213 -14.57 21.71 -24.24
N ARG A 214 -13.54 20.88 -24.05
CA ARG A 214 -12.31 20.93 -24.83
C ARG A 214 -12.13 19.64 -25.60
N GLU A 215 -11.98 19.75 -26.91
CA GLU A 215 -11.66 18.64 -27.81
C GLU A 215 -10.33 18.92 -28.52
N GLU A 216 -9.44 17.94 -28.54
CA GLU A 216 -8.16 18.02 -29.23
C GLU A 216 -7.94 16.77 -30.06
N LYS A 217 -7.40 16.95 -31.27
CA LYS A 217 -7.11 15.87 -32.22
C LYS A 217 -5.62 15.70 -32.38
N LEU A 218 -5.19 14.46 -32.58
CA LEU A 218 -3.82 14.18 -32.95
C LEU A 218 -3.54 14.70 -34.36
N PRO A 219 -2.30 15.14 -34.66
CA PRO A 219 -1.89 15.54 -36.00
C PRO A 219 -1.64 14.30 -36.88
N LEU A 220 -2.60 13.37 -36.89
CA LEU A 220 -2.64 12.16 -37.71
C LEU A 220 -3.84 12.29 -38.64
N GLU A 221 -3.75 11.74 -39.86
CA GLU A 221 -4.83 11.86 -40.84
C GLU A 221 -6.13 11.20 -40.38
N THR A 222 -6.24 9.88 -40.57
CA THR A 222 -7.33 9.06 -40.08
C THR A 222 -6.75 7.79 -39.53
N PHE A 223 -7.16 7.45 -38.31
CA PHE A 223 -6.74 6.26 -37.61
C PHE A 223 -7.86 5.23 -37.68
N GLN A 224 -7.53 4.01 -38.07
CA GLN A 224 -8.43 2.87 -38.00
C GLN A 224 -7.96 1.94 -36.88
N SER A 225 -8.72 1.88 -35.80
CA SER A 225 -8.45 1.01 -34.66
C SER A 225 -8.54 -0.46 -35.06
N ARG A 226 -7.64 -1.29 -34.53
CA ARG A 226 -7.66 -2.76 -34.63
C ARG A 226 -7.69 -3.43 -33.26
N GLY A 227 -7.53 -2.66 -32.20
CA GLY A 227 -7.55 -3.14 -30.83
C GLY A 227 -7.14 -2.04 -29.86
N ALA A 228 -7.66 -2.14 -28.64
CA ALA A 228 -7.33 -1.24 -27.55
C ALA A 228 -6.95 -2.07 -26.32
N SER A 229 -5.98 -1.59 -25.56
CA SER A 229 -5.76 -2.02 -24.18
C SER A 229 -5.82 -0.79 -23.28
N TRP A 230 -6.39 -0.95 -22.10
CA TRP A 230 -6.48 0.11 -21.11
C TRP A 230 -6.06 -0.41 -19.75
N SER A 231 -5.47 0.46 -18.95
CA SER A 231 -5.21 0.23 -17.54
C SER A 231 -5.78 1.38 -16.76
N THR A 232 -6.92 1.13 -16.11
CA THR A 232 -7.57 2.08 -15.22
C THR A 232 -8.22 1.29 -14.09
N ASN A 233 -8.25 1.84 -12.87
CA ASN A 233 -8.93 1.24 -11.73
C ASN A 233 -9.69 2.34 -10.99
N SER A 234 -10.99 2.16 -10.76
CA SER A 234 -11.76 3.08 -9.92
C SER A 234 -11.08 3.22 -8.56
N ARG A 235 -10.88 4.47 -8.12
CA ARG A 235 -10.07 4.77 -6.95
C ARG A 235 -10.47 6.09 -6.32
N ALA A 236 -10.50 6.12 -4.99
CA ALA A 236 -10.51 7.34 -4.20
C ALA A 236 -9.13 7.51 -3.52
N ALA A 237 -8.50 8.66 -3.72
CA ALA A 237 -7.17 8.93 -3.18
C ALA A 237 -7.02 10.41 -2.82
N TYR A 238 -6.16 10.69 -1.86
CA TYR A 238 -5.84 12.07 -1.54
C TYR A 238 -4.99 12.71 -2.65
N PRO A 239 -5.12 14.02 -2.89
CA PRO A 239 -4.12 14.77 -3.64
C PRO A 239 -2.73 14.50 -3.06
N ASN A 240 -1.74 14.27 -3.91
CA ASN A 240 -0.34 14.04 -3.51
C ASN A 240 -0.14 12.85 -2.55
N GLU A 241 -0.99 11.83 -2.64
CA GLU A 241 -0.87 10.65 -1.79
C GLU A 241 0.35 9.79 -2.13
N ILE A 242 1.17 9.50 -1.12
CA ILE A 242 2.31 8.59 -1.25
C ILE A 242 1.86 7.15 -0.94
N SER A 243 1.98 6.26 -1.92
CA SER A 243 1.68 4.83 -1.73
C SER A 243 2.68 4.12 -0.82
N SER A 244 2.25 3.08 -0.09
CA SER A 244 3.18 2.25 0.70
C SER A 244 4.30 1.62 -0.13
N MET A 245 4.09 1.35 -1.43
CA MET A 245 5.17 0.88 -2.30
C MET A 245 6.26 1.94 -2.47
N THR A 246 5.86 3.19 -2.67
CA THR A 246 6.80 4.33 -2.74
C THR A 246 7.52 4.51 -1.41
N ILE A 247 6.78 4.47 -0.30
CA ILE A 247 7.37 4.54 1.05
C ILE A 247 8.43 3.46 1.20
N ARG A 248 8.10 2.17 0.97
CA ARG A 248 9.03 1.04 1.11
C ARG A 248 10.29 1.15 0.25
N ARG A 249 10.17 1.67 -0.97
CA ARG A 249 11.29 1.80 -1.90
C ARG A 249 12.22 2.95 -1.55
N HIS A 250 11.69 4.03 -0.98
CA HIS A 250 12.42 5.29 -0.76
C HIS A 250 12.68 5.60 0.72
N LEU A 251 12.61 4.60 1.62
CA LEU A 251 12.94 4.75 3.04
C LEU A 251 14.35 5.34 3.30
N SER A 252 15.25 5.39 2.32
CA SER A 252 16.68 5.55 2.58
C SER A 252 17.34 6.92 2.36
N SER A 253 16.82 7.93 1.64
CA SER A 253 17.49 9.27 1.64
C SER A 253 16.91 10.43 0.80
N GLU A 254 15.82 10.29 0.06
CA GLU A 254 15.34 11.40 -0.78
C GLU A 254 13.96 11.86 -0.34
N ALA A 255 13.75 13.19 -0.35
CA ALA A 255 12.46 13.79 -0.07
C ALA A 255 11.39 13.05 -0.87
N MET A 256 10.44 12.40 -0.19
CA MET A 256 9.38 11.65 -0.84
C MET A 256 8.53 12.63 -1.64
N GLN A 257 8.75 12.70 -2.95
CA GLN A 257 7.91 13.49 -3.83
C GLN A 257 6.66 12.70 -4.18
N PRO A 258 5.47 13.31 -4.08
CA PRO A 258 4.26 12.69 -4.55
C PRO A 258 4.38 12.48 -6.05
N ALA A 259 4.08 11.26 -6.51
CA ALA A 259 3.97 10.99 -7.93
C ALA A 259 2.67 11.59 -8.46
N ASP A 260 2.66 11.99 -9.73
CA ASP A 260 1.43 12.42 -10.39
C ASP A 260 0.37 11.30 -10.29
N PHE A 261 -0.87 11.70 -10.00
CA PHE A 261 -1.96 10.75 -9.86
C PHE A 261 -2.42 10.27 -11.23
N GLN A 262 -1.99 9.07 -11.63
CA GLN A 262 -2.43 8.47 -12.89
C GLN A 262 -3.90 8.06 -12.81
N LEU A 263 -4.74 8.75 -13.58
CA LEU A 263 -6.16 8.43 -13.74
C LEU A 263 -6.30 7.19 -14.63
N ALA A 264 -5.68 7.24 -15.80
CA ALA A 264 -5.86 6.23 -16.81
C ALA A 264 -4.71 6.22 -17.82
N ARG A 265 -4.50 5.05 -18.41
CA ARG A 265 -3.65 4.89 -19.59
C ARG A 265 -4.37 4.00 -20.60
N TRP A 266 -4.35 4.44 -21.85
CA TRP A 266 -4.88 3.72 -22.99
C TRP A 266 -3.79 3.52 -24.03
N THR A 267 -3.83 2.37 -24.69
CA THR A 267 -3.00 2.06 -25.84
C THR A 267 -3.93 1.61 -26.95
N LYS A 268 -4.05 2.41 -28.01
CA LYS A 268 -4.80 2.08 -29.22
C LYS A 268 -3.81 1.58 -30.28
N ARG A 269 -4.10 0.44 -30.89
CA ARG A 269 -3.31 -0.15 -31.98
C ARG A 269 -4.14 -0.17 -33.23
N GLY A 270 -3.58 0.27 -34.35
CA GLY A 270 -4.33 0.40 -35.57
C GLY A 270 -3.45 0.75 -36.75
N THR A 271 -4.03 1.41 -37.74
CA THR A 271 -3.33 1.89 -38.93
C THR A 271 -3.68 3.34 -39.25
N VAL A 272 -2.71 4.07 -39.78
CA VAL A 272 -2.90 5.37 -40.44
C VAL A 272 -2.56 5.16 -41.90
N GLY A 273 -3.58 5.14 -42.77
CA GLY A 273 -3.44 4.55 -44.11
C GLY A 273 -3.03 3.07 -44.00
N ASP A 274 -1.91 2.71 -44.61
CA ASP A 274 -1.33 1.36 -44.58
C ASP A 274 -0.24 1.17 -43.51
N VAL A 275 0.09 2.22 -42.75
CA VAL A 275 1.16 2.16 -41.75
C VAL A 275 0.59 1.74 -40.40
N PRO A 276 1.09 0.66 -39.77
CA PRO A 276 0.70 0.29 -38.42
C PRO A 276 1.18 1.34 -37.42
N VAL A 277 0.32 1.72 -36.49
CA VAL A 277 0.61 2.71 -35.45
C VAL A 277 0.07 2.24 -34.10
N GLU A 278 0.88 2.38 -33.07
CA GLU A 278 0.49 2.27 -31.67
C GLU A 278 0.44 3.68 -31.08
N ILE A 279 -0.68 4.03 -30.43
CA ILE A 279 -0.93 5.33 -29.82
C ILE A 279 -1.19 5.11 -28.34
N ASP A 280 -0.31 5.63 -27.50
CA ASP A 280 -0.41 5.65 -26.04
C ASP A 280 -0.98 6.99 -25.59
N PHE A 281 -2.07 6.95 -24.81
CA PHE A 281 -2.60 8.10 -24.09
C PHE A 281 -2.45 7.87 -22.59
N GLU A 282 -1.84 8.83 -21.89
CA GLU A 282 -1.63 8.81 -20.46
C GLU A 282 -2.21 10.08 -19.82
N PHE A 283 -2.97 9.89 -18.75
CA PHE A 283 -3.74 10.92 -18.07
C PHE A 283 -3.35 10.97 -16.62
N THR A 284 -2.77 12.09 -16.22
CA THR A 284 -2.28 12.28 -14.85
C THR A 284 -2.79 13.59 -14.27
N ILE A 285 -3.15 13.58 -12.99
CA ILE A 285 -3.44 14.80 -12.23
C ILE A 285 -2.23 15.12 -11.36
N GLN A 286 -1.73 16.34 -11.51
CA GLN A 286 -0.79 16.95 -10.60
C GLN A 286 -1.56 17.86 -9.64
N SER A 287 -1.28 17.77 -8.34
CA SER A 287 -1.93 18.61 -7.32
C SER A 287 -0.90 19.46 -6.60
N ALA A 288 -1.21 20.71 -6.30
CA ALA A 288 -0.40 21.52 -5.40
C ALA A 288 -0.64 21.08 -3.95
N GLY A 289 0.34 21.36 -3.08
CA GLY A 289 0.25 21.08 -1.65
C GLY A 289 1.28 20.07 -1.16
N PRO A 290 1.32 19.80 0.15
CA PRO A 290 2.26 18.85 0.73
C PRO A 290 1.94 17.41 0.31
N PRO A 291 2.91 16.48 0.45
CA PRO A 291 2.64 15.07 0.28
C PRO A 291 1.75 14.54 1.41
N VAL A 292 0.81 13.65 1.08
CA VAL A 292 -0.15 13.07 2.03
C VAL A 292 0.15 11.60 2.23
N ILE A 293 0.10 11.14 3.49
CA ILE A 293 0.23 9.72 3.82
C ILE A 293 -1.02 9.26 4.55
N ARG A 294 -1.69 8.23 4.00
CA ARG A 294 -2.82 7.59 4.67
C ARG A 294 -2.34 6.77 5.86
N ALA A 295 -3.02 6.88 6.99
CA ALA A 295 -2.72 6.09 8.19
C ALA A 295 -2.72 4.56 7.93
N SER A 296 -3.60 4.09 7.03
CA SER A 296 -3.66 2.70 6.59
C SER A 296 -2.36 2.23 5.90
N GLU A 297 -1.72 3.10 5.11
CA GLU A 297 -0.46 2.81 4.41
C GLU A 297 0.70 2.69 5.40
N ILE A 298 0.74 3.55 6.43
CA ILE A 298 1.75 3.50 7.51
C ILE A 298 1.63 2.20 8.30
N MET A 299 0.40 1.80 8.68
CA MET A 299 0.19 0.55 9.42
C MET A 299 0.61 -0.68 8.60
N GLY A 300 0.36 -0.68 7.28
CA GLY A 300 0.80 -1.74 6.39
C GLY A 300 2.34 -1.86 6.35
N VAL A 301 3.06 -0.74 6.30
CA VAL A 301 4.53 -0.74 6.38
C VAL A 301 5.01 -1.19 7.77
N ALA A 302 4.43 -0.67 8.84
CA ALA A 302 4.78 -1.03 10.22
C ALA A 302 4.59 -2.51 10.54
N SER A 303 3.52 -3.12 10.03
CA SER A 303 3.24 -4.54 10.25
C SER A 303 4.27 -5.48 9.62
N ILE A 304 4.91 -5.06 8.52
CA ILE A 304 5.89 -5.88 7.81
C ILE A 304 7.22 -5.88 8.54
N TYR A 305 7.67 -4.72 9.00
CA TYR A 305 8.92 -4.60 9.76
C TYR A 305 8.83 -5.14 11.18
N ARG A 306 7.62 -5.25 11.77
CA ARG A 306 7.42 -6.00 13.02
C ARG A 306 7.59 -7.52 12.86
N SER A 307 7.52 -8.04 11.63
CA SER A 307 7.60 -9.48 11.35
C SER A 307 9.02 -9.99 11.07
N ASP A 308 10.01 -9.11 11.02
CA ASP A 308 11.41 -9.50 10.89
C ASP A 308 11.93 -10.08 12.22
N ARG A 309 11.71 -11.39 12.37
CA ARG A 309 12.40 -12.50 13.07
C ARG A 309 13.42 -12.30 14.21
N TYR A 310 13.80 -11.09 14.60
CA TYR A 310 14.92 -10.83 15.51
C TYR A 310 14.63 -9.88 16.67
N GLY A 311 13.34 -9.68 17.02
CA GLY A 311 12.97 -9.15 18.35
C GLY A 311 13.71 -7.87 18.77
N MET A 312 14.07 -7.01 17.80
CA MET A 312 14.62 -5.70 18.10
C MET A 312 13.47 -4.71 18.13
N ASP A 313 13.02 -4.40 19.33
CA ASP A 313 12.25 -3.20 19.64
C ASP A 313 13.12 -1.98 19.34
N ARG A 314 13.25 -1.60 18.07
CA ARG A 314 13.61 -0.23 17.72
C ARG A 314 12.32 0.49 17.36
N PRO A 315 11.87 1.47 18.16
CA PRO A 315 10.90 2.44 17.69
C PRO A 315 11.60 3.27 16.63
N GLU A 316 11.68 2.76 15.41
CA GLU A 316 12.08 3.51 14.25
C GLU A 316 11.04 4.63 14.09
N ARG A 317 11.44 5.84 14.47
CA ARG A 317 10.61 7.03 14.38
C ARG A 317 10.34 7.24 12.90
N TYR A 318 9.12 6.94 12.46
CA TYR A 318 8.67 7.20 11.09
C TYR A 318 9.01 8.61 10.62
N GLY A 319 9.02 9.60 11.53
CA GLY A 319 9.44 10.97 11.24
C GLY A 319 10.86 11.12 10.67
N ASP A 320 11.81 10.24 11.04
CA ASP A 320 13.19 10.30 10.52
C ASP A 320 13.28 9.79 9.07
N TYR A 321 12.36 8.88 8.66
CA TYR A 321 12.32 8.28 7.31
C TYR A 321 11.52 9.11 6.31
N LEU A 322 10.61 9.96 6.80
CA LEU A 322 9.86 10.89 5.98
C LEU A 322 10.69 12.13 5.63
N GLY A 323 11.89 12.27 6.21
CA GLY A 323 12.91 13.21 5.76
C GLY A 323 12.54 14.67 6.00
N ASN A 324 12.46 15.10 7.27
CA ASN A 324 12.36 16.50 7.73
C ASN A 324 11.34 17.44 7.00
N GLY A 325 10.48 16.90 6.14
CA GLY A 325 9.43 17.63 5.44
C GLY A 325 8.16 17.71 6.28
N THR A 326 7.35 18.72 6.04
CA THR A 326 5.98 18.80 6.56
C THR A 326 5.09 17.86 5.75
N PHE A 327 4.53 16.84 6.40
CA PHE A 327 3.58 15.90 5.82
C PHE A 327 2.24 16.02 6.55
N GLU A 328 1.16 15.77 5.82
CA GLU A 328 -0.17 15.66 6.41
C GLU A 328 -0.52 14.20 6.65
N LEU A 329 -0.74 13.85 7.92
CA LEU A 329 -1.22 12.54 8.32
C LEU A 329 -2.74 12.57 8.38
N VAL A 330 -3.38 11.78 7.53
CA VAL A 330 -4.85 11.67 7.52
C VAL A 330 -5.27 10.32 8.13
N VAL A 331 -6.07 10.39 9.19
CA VAL A 331 -6.63 9.23 9.90
C VAL A 331 -8.12 9.18 9.58
N ASP A 332 -8.53 8.23 8.74
CA ASP A 332 -9.94 7.90 8.49
C ASP A 332 -10.88 9.11 8.23
N GLY A 333 -10.37 10.14 7.53
CA GLY A 333 -11.15 11.33 7.15
C GLY A 333 -11.06 12.53 8.11
N GLU A 334 -10.33 12.40 9.22
CA GLU A 334 -9.94 13.54 10.06
C GLU A 334 -8.46 13.86 9.84
N THR A 335 -8.18 15.12 9.48
CA THR A 335 -6.83 15.66 9.40
C THR A 335 -6.30 15.85 10.81
N ALA A 336 -5.38 14.99 11.23
CA ALA A 336 -4.66 15.17 12.47
C ALA A 336 -3.50 16.13 12.20
N GLU A 337 -3.64 17.40 12.59
CA GLU A 337 -2.50 18.31 12.61
C GLU A 337 -1.41 17.73 13.53
N SER A 338 -0.31 17.32 12.93
CA SER A 338 0.91 16.95 13.63
C SER A 338 1.54 18.21 14.21
N THR A 339 1.16 18.62 15.41
CA THR A 339 1.98 19.55 16.19
C THR A 339 3.15 18.78 16.78
N ASP A 340 4.35 19.06 16.28
CA ASP A 340 5.62 18.61 16.88
C ASP A 340 5.71 19.11 18.33
N GLU A 341 5.78 18.17 19.30
CA GLU A 341 6.42 18.35 20.61
C GLU A 341 7.33 17.15 20.94
#